data_AF-A0A3G6T5T8-F1
#
_entry.id   AF-A0A3G6T5T8-F1
#
_cell.length_a   1.000
_cell.length_b   1.000
_cell.length_c   1.000
_cell.angle_alpha   90.00
_cell.angle_beta   90.00
_cell.angle_gamma   90.00
#
_symmetry.space_group_name_H-M   'P 1'
#
loop_
_entity.id
_entity.type
_entity.pdbx_description
1 polymer ?
#
loop_
_entity_poly.entity_id
_entity_poly.type
_entity_poly.pdbx_seq_one_letter_code
_entity_poly.pdbx_strand_id
1 'polypeptide(L)'
;MTQAEILTLIDEELFTDNIRTEVSEQKIVWMDPSGIENSVSPHQTAINSNGVIAWWQCNEAGKEEVRIRLREKKVITWKPPITTLERPAFRDGLLYFYEDHLIIKYKDTHYQRLFIFNITTLKDEEILINALTIQVKIIENELFLGGFYHDEEFVKITMYPDHFEKENIDEAYLHQRNITFD
;
A
#
# COMPACT_ATOMS: atom_id res chain seq x y z
N MET A 1 -15.71 1.34 9.13
CA MET A 1 -15.66 0.12 8.32
C MET A 1 -14.53 -0.74 8.85
N THR A 2 -14.75 -2.03 9.06
CA THR A 2 -13.73 -2.98 9.53
C THR A 2 -12.98 -3.56 8.34
N GLN A 3 -11.78 -4.13 8.55
CA GLN A 3 -11.06 -4.78 7.46
C GLN A 3 -11.79 -6.03 6.92
N ALA A 4 -12.61 -6.69 7.74
CA ALA A 4 -13.46 -7.80 7.30
C ALA A 4 -14.54 -7.34 6.31
N GLU A 5 -15.13 -6.16 6.55
CA GLU A 5 -16.09 -5.54 5.62
C GLU A 5 -15.44 -5.20 4.26
N ILE A 6 -14.13 -4.87 4.25
CA ILE A 6 -13.40 -4.63 3.00
C ILE A 6 -13.29 -5.91 2.16
N LEU A 7 -13.08 -7.07 2.79
CA LEU A 7 -13.02 -8.35 2.06
C LEU A 7 -14.36 -8.67 1.38
N THR A 8 -15.49 -8.38 2.03
CA THR A 8 -16.83 -8.53 1.41
C THR A 8 -16.98 -7.63 0.19
N LEU A 9 -16.48 -6.40 0.25
CA LEU A 9 -16.55 -5.47 -0.89
C LEU A 9 -15.66 -5.92 -2.06
N ILE A 10 -14.56 -6.61 -1.79
CA ILE A 10 -13.70 -7.25 -2.80
C ILE A 10 -14.42 -8.47 -3.41
N ASP A 11 -15.06 -9.30 -2.59
CA ASP A 11 -15.87 -10.43 -3.07
C ASP A 11 -16.99 -9.98 -4.01
N GLU A 12 -17.74 -8.93 -3.64
CA GLU A 12 -18.76 -8.35 -4.50
C GLU A 12 -18.20 -7.88 -5.85
N GLU A 13 -16.99 -7.31 -5.86
CA GLU A 13 -16.32 -6.91 -7.09
C GLU A 13 -15.95 -8.11 -7.96
N LEU A 14 -15.29 -9.11 -7.37
CA LEU A 14 -14.89 -10.33 -8.07
C LEU A 14 -16.10 -11.10 -8.59
N PHE A 15 -17.21 -11.09 -7.86
CA PHE A 15 -18.47 -11.69 -8.29
C PHE A 15 -19.02 -11.02 -9.57
N THR A 16 -18.85 -9.71 -9.73
CA THR A 16 -19.25 -9.03 -11.00
C THR A 16 -18.43 -9.48 -12.20
N ASP A 17 -17.20 -9.94 -11.98
CA ASP A 17 -16.34 -10.58 -12.98
C ASP A 17 -16.61 -12.09 -13.15
N ASN A 18 -17.68 -12.62 -12.54
CA ASN A 18 -18.01 -14.04 -12.45
C ASN A 18 -16.93 -14.90 -11.79
N ILE A 19 -16.11 -14.30 -10.92
CA ILE A 19 -15.11 -15.01 -10.13
C ILE A 19 -15.78 -15.50 -8.85
N ARG A 20 -15.64 -16.80 -8.56
CA ARG A 20 -16.08 -17.38 -7.29
C ARG A 20 -14.95 -17.29 -6.28
N THR A 21 -15.26 -16.83 -5.09
CA THR A 21 -14.28 -16.68 -4.01
C THR A 21 -14.68 -17.51 -2.79
N GLU A 22 -13.72 -17.77 -1.93
CA GLU A 22 -13.94 -18.24 -0.56
C GLU A 22 -13.49 -17.14 0.40
N VAL A 23 -14.45 -16.57 1.13
CA VAL A 23 -14.21 -15.48 2.08
C VAL A 23 -14.19 -16.00 3.51
N SER A 24 -13.16 -15.62 4.26
CA SER A 24 -13.05 -15.83 5.70
C SER A 24 -12.63 -14.52 6.38
N GLU A 25 -12.64 -14.49 7.72
CA GLU A 25 -12.12 -13.35 8.47
C GLU A 25 -10.62 -13.08 8.22
N GLN A 26 -9.87 -14.12 7.81
CA GLN A 26 -8.41 -14.05 7.68
C GLN A 26 -7.94 -13.72 6.27
N LYS A 27 -8.71 -14.11 5.25
CA LYS A 27 -8.40 -13.88 3.84
C LYS A 27 -9.60 -14.15 2.93
N ILE A 28 -9.53 -13.61 1.72
CA ILE A 28 -10.31 -14.03 0.55
C ILE A 28 -9.38 -14.76 -0.43
N VAL A 29 -9.85 -15.87 -0.99
CA VAL A 29 -9.12 -16.66 -2.00
C VAL A 29 -9.98 -16.96 -3.22
N TRP A 30 -9.36 -17.08 -4.39
CA TRP A 30 -10.03 -17.50 -5.62
C TRP A 30 -9.03 -18.06 -6.64
N MET A 31 -9.54 -18.83 -7.60
CA MET A 31 -8.74 -19.33 -8.72
C MET A 31 -8.88 -18.40 -9.92
N ASP A 32 -7.76 -18.04 -10.55
CA ASP A 32 -7.82 -17.37 -11.85
C ASP A 32 -8.17 -18.36 -12.98
N PRO A 33 -8.42 -17.88 -14.22
CA PRO A 33 -8.74 -18.75 -15.35
C PRO A 33 -7.63 -19.76 -15.72
N SER A 34 -6.40 -19.54 -15.26
CA SER A 34 -5.26 -20.44 -15.45
C SER A 34 -5.13 -21.46 -14.31
N GLY A 35 -6.06 -21.45 -13.34
CA GLY A 35 -6.05 -22.35 -12.21
C GLY A 35 -4.97 -22.00 -11.18
N ILE A 36 -4.57 -20.74 -11.08
CA ILE A 36 -3.63 -20.26 -10.07
C ILE A 36 -4.42 -19.61 -8.93
N GLU A 37 -4.13 -20.01 -7.69
CA GLU A 37 -4.77 -19.41 -6.50
C GLU A 37 -4.26 -17.97 -6.30
N ASN A 38 -5.20 -17.06 -6.11
CA ASN A 38 -4.98 -15.68 -5.70
C ASN A 38 -5.51 -15.49 -4.29
N SER A 39 -4.90 -14.61 -3.53
CA SER A 39 -5.35 -14.31 -2.17
C SER A 39 -5.14 -12.86 -1.78
N VAL A 40 -5.99 -12.40 -0.85
CA VAL A 40 -5.88 -11.10 -0.20
C VAL A 40 -6.22 -11.26 1.28
N SER A 41 -5.37 -10.75 2.15
CA SER A 41 -5.58 -10.70 3.59
C SER A 41 -6.06 -9.30 4.02
N PRO A 42 -6.78 -9.16 5.16
CA PRO A 42 -7.27 -7.87 5.66
C PRO A 42 -6.21 -6.77 5.74
N HIS A 43 -5.00 -7.10 6.21
CA HIS A 43 -3.88 -6.16 6.34
C HIS A 43 -3.27 -5.72 5.00
N GLN A 44 -3.67 -6.36 3.90
CA GLN A 44 -3.27 -6.04 2.52
C GLN A 44 -4.31 -5.16 1.82
N THR A 45 -5.17 -4.48 2.58
CA THR A 45 -6.26 -3.66 2.05
C THR A 45 -6.23 -2.25 2.64
N ALA A 46 -6.77 -1.29 1.89
CA ALA A 46 -7.01 0.07 2.34
C ALA A 46 -8.32 0.59 1.75
N ILE A 47 -8.96 1.51 2.47
CA ILE A 47 -10.15 2.22 1.99
C ILE A 47 -10.06 3.70 2.37
N ASN A 48 -10.45 4.59 1.45
CA ASN A 48 -10.54 6.03 1.74
C ASN A 48 -11.98 6.45 2.11
N SER A 49 -12.14 7.71 2.54
CA SER A 49 -13.44 8.28 2.92
C SER A 49 -14.46 8.34 1.77
N ASN A 50 -13.99 8.30 0.52
CA ASN A 50 -14.81 8.29 -0.68
C ASN A 50 -15.29 6.88 -1.07
N GLY A 51 -14.90 5.84 -0.31
CA GLY A 51 -15.24 4.45 -0.59
C GLY A 51 -14.40 3.81 -1.70
N VAL A 52 -13.27 4.42 -2.07
CA VAL A 52 -12.27 3.80 -2.95
C VAL A 52 -11.53 2.74 -2.15
N ILE A 53 -11.43 1.54 -2.70
CA ILE A 53 -10.81 0.39 -2.04
C ILE A 53 -9.57 0.01 -2.84
N ALA A 54 -8.47 -0.21 -2.14
CA ALA A 54 -7.26 -0.80 -2.69
C ALA A 54 -6.94 -2.11 -1.99
N TRP A 55 -6.46 -3.09 -2.75
CA TRP A 55 -5.93 -4.32 -2.18
C TRP A 55 -4.70 -4.80 -2.93
N TRP A 56 -3.73 -5.30 -2.18
CA TRP A 56 -2.58 -6.00 -2.71
C TRP A 56 -2.96 -7.46 -2.93
N GLN A 57 -2.94 -7.89 -4.18
CA GLN A 57 -3.23 -9.24 -4.61
C GLN A 57 -1.93 -9.97 -4.94
N CYS A 58 -1.74 -11.11 -4.28
CA CYS A 58 -0.69 -12.06 -4.62
C CYS A 58 -1.29 -13.34 -5.21
N ASN A 59 -0.53 -14.06 -6.01
CA ASN A 59 -0.89 -15.40 -6.47
C ASN A 59 0.24 -16.41 -6.27
N GLU A 60 -0.05 -17.70 -6.34
CA GLU A 60 0.96 -18.76 -6.15
C GLU A 60 2.08 -18.73 -7.21
N ALA A 61 1.80 -18.17 -8.39
CA ALA A 61 2.80 -17.91 -9.42
C ALA A 61 3.65 -16.67 -9.13
N GLY A 62 3.50 -16.05 -7.96
CA GLY A 62 4.22 -14.87 -7.49
C GLY A 62 3.98 -13.61 -8.31
N LYS A 63 2.81 -13.52 -8.95
CA LYS A 63 2.29 -12.27 -9.49
C LYS A 63 1.77 -11.44 -8.34
N GLU A 64 2.16 -10.17 -8.33
CA GLU A 64 1.91 -9.23 -7.26
C GLU A 64 1.42 -7.93 -7.89
N GLU A 65 0.26 -7.44 -7.49
CA GLU A 65 -0.32 -6.21 -8.01
C GLU A 65 -1.25 -5.55 -7.00
N VAL A 66 -1.38 -4.23 -7.08
CA VAL A 66 -2.38 -3.48 -6.33
C VAL A 66 -3.56 -3.21 -7.24
N ARG A 67 -4.74 -3.66 -6.82
CA ARG A 67 -6.00 -3.39 -7.49
C ARG A 67 -6.72 -2.29 -6.73
N ILE A 68 -7.25 -1.30 -7.45
CA ILE A 68 -7.88 -0.13 -6.87
C ILE A 68 -9.25 0.03 -7.51
N ARG A 69 -10.31 -0.22 -6.75
CA ARG A 69 -11.68 -0.01 -7.19
C ARG A 69 -12.13 1.41 -6.87
N LEU A 70 -12.31 2.20 -7.92
CA LEU A 70 -12.92 3.53 -7.85
C LEU A 70 -14.43 3.41 -7.58
N ARG A 71 -15.03 4.49 -7.06
CA ARG A 71 -16.47 4.57 -6.77
C ARG A 71 -17.36 4.25 -7.97
N GLU A 72 -16.89 4.56 -9.18
CA GLU A 72 -17.58 4.29 -10.46
C GLU A 72 -17.48 2.82 -10.90
N LYS A 73 -17.01 1.91 -10.03
CA LYS A 73 -16.73 0.49 -10.34
C LYS A 73 -15.70 0.29 -11.46
N LYS A 74 -14.82 1.27 -11.65
CA LYS A 74 -13.64 1.14 -12.50
C LYS A 74 -12.49 0.63 -11.65
N VAL A 75 -11.81 -0.41 -12.12
CA VAL A 75 -10.63 -0.97 -11.45
C VAL A 75 -9.35 -0.50 -12.14
N ILE A 76 -8.45 0.09 -11.37
CA ILE A 76 -7.07 0.38 -11.79
C ILE A 76 -6.19 -0.75 -11.26
N THR A 77 -5.25 -1.20 -12.09
CA THR A 77 -4.16 -2.09 -11.65
C THR A 77 -2.87 -1.29 -11.62
N TRP A 78 -2.29 -1.14 -10.44
CA TRP A 78 -0.91 -0.68 -10.26
C TRP A 78 -0.01 -1.88 -10.06
N LYS A 79 1.15 -1.91 -10.74
CA LYS A 79 2.09 -3.02 -10.65
C LYS A 79 3.36 -2.54 -9.96
N PRO A 80 3.82 -3.23 -8.89
CA PRO A 80 5.09 -2.91 -8.26
C PRO A 80 6.22 -2.97 -9.30
N PRO A 81 7.03 -1.91 -9.45
CA PRO A 81 8.18 -1.95 -10.35
C PRO A 81 9.13 -3.08 -9.93
N ILE A 82 9.40 -4.00 -10.86
CA ILE A 82 10.33 -5.11 -10.65
C ILE A 82 11.72 -4.61 -11.00
N THR A 83 12.60 -4.44 -9.99
CA THR A 83 13.96 -3.96 -10.21
C THR A 83 15.03 -5.05 -10.15
N THR A 84 14.66 -6.25 -9.69
CA THR A 84 15.57 -7.39 -9.51
C THR A 84 15.01 -8.68 -10.13
N LEU A 85 15.80 -9.77 -10.05
CA LEU A 85 15.39 -11.12 -10.49
C LEU A 85 14.37 -11.78 -9.55
N GLU A 86 14.17 -11.24 -8.35
CA GLU A 86 13.19 -11.76 -7.39
C GLU A 86 11.89 -10.94 -7.41
N ARG A 87 10.85 -11.51 -6.81
CA ARG A 87 9.49 -10.99 -6.90
C ARG A 87 9.21 -10.05 -5.73
N PRO A 88 8.55 -8.90 -5.96
CA PRO A 88 8.11 -8.03 -4.88
C PRO A 88 7.21 -8.82 -3.93
N ALA A 89 7.15 -8.46 -2.66
CA ALA A 89 6.27 -9.11 -1.71
C ALA A 89 5.69 -8.10 -0.73
N PHE A 90 4.43 -8.28 -0.35
CA PHE A 90 3.80 -7.50 0.73
C PHE A 90 4.28 -7.96 2.11
N ARG A 91 5.60 -8.00 2.32
CA ARG A 91 6.21 -8.26 3.61
C ARG A 91 6.53 -6.92 4.26
N ASP A 92 6.11 -6.74 5.52
CA ASP A 92 6.20 -5.47 6.25
C ASP A 92 5.58 -4.30 5.45
N GLY A 93 4.57 -4.64 4.65
CA GLY A 93 3.92 -3.75 3.70
C GLY A 93 2.88 -2.85 4.35
N LEU A 94 2.53 -1.79 3.63
CA LEU A 94 1.50 -0.84 4.01
C LEU A 94 0.71 -0.47 2.77
N LEU A 95 -0.62 -0.53 2.89
CA LEU A 95 -1.51 0.24 2.02
C LEU A 95 -2.23 1.24 2.89
N TYR A 96 -2.18 2.51 2.50
CA TYR A 96 -2.87 3.58 3.21
C TYR A 96 -3.33 4.66 2.25
N PHE A 97 -4.54 5.18 2.46
CA PHE A 97 -5.03 6.32 1.69
C PHE A 97 -4.93 7.62 2.48
N TYR A 98 -4.31 8.62 1.87
CA TYR A 98 -4.51 10.02 2.21
C TYR A 98 -5.27 10.70 1.06
N GLU A 99 -6.56 10.96 1.27
CA GLU A 99 -7.48 11.40 0.21
C GLU A 99 -7.40 10.51 -1.05
N ASP A 100 -6.91 11.05 -2.16
CA ASP A 100 -6.73 10.38 -3.46
C ASP A 100 -5.30 9.81 -3.66
N HIS A 101 -4.43 9.93 -2.66
CA HIS A 101 -3.09 9.36 -2.67
C HIS A 101 -3.09 8.01 -1.95
N LEU A 102 -2.72 6.96 -2.69
CA LEU A 102 -2.44 5.65 -2.14
C LEU A 102 -0.94 5.51 -1.84
N ILE A 103 -0.61 5.39 -0.57
CA ILE A 103 0.73 5.07 -0.07
C ILE A 103 0.88 3.56 -0.12
N ILE A 104 1.88 3.10 -0.85
CA ILE A 104 2.17 1.68 -1.09
C ILE A 104 3.58 1.40 -0.59
N LYS A 105 3.70 0.64 0.48
CA LYS A 105 4.98 0.11 0.97
C LYS A 105 5.03 -1.39 0.76
N TYR A 106 6.13 -1.89 0.22
CA TYR A 106 6.37 -3.31 0.06
C TYR A 106 7.86 -3.62 0.15
N LYS A 107 8.20 -4.91 0.23
CA LYS A 107 9.59 -5.36 0.24
C LYS A 107 9.99 -5.84 -1.15
N ASP A 108 11.11 -5.32 -1.63
CA ASP A 108 11.88 -5.86 -2.76
C ASP A 108 13.11 -6.61 -2.19
N THR A 109 13.91 -7.30 -3.01
CA THR A 109 14.96 -8.26 -2.58
C THR A 109 15.78 -7.79 -1.37
N HIS A 110 16.26 -6.55 -1.41
CA HIS A 110 17.22 -6.03 -0.44
C HIS A 110 16.69 -4.88 0.42
N TYR A 111 15.60 -4.23 0.00
CA TYR A 111 15.14 -2.98 0.59
C TYR A 111 13.61 -2.92 0.62
N GLN A 112 13.08 -2.14 1.55
CA GLN A 112 11.68 -1.72 1.50
C GLN A 112 11.56 -0.55 0.52
N ARG A 113 10.48 -0.54 -0.25
CA ARG A 113 10.17 0.51 -1.22
C ARG A 113 8.86 1.16 -0.82
N LEU A 114 8.76 2.46 -1.04
CA LEU A 114 7.59 3.26 -0.73
C LEU A 114 7.22 4.10 -1.94
N PHE A 115 5.96 3.98 -2.36
CA PHE A 115 5.39 4.73 -3.46
C PHE A 115 4.20 5.54 -2.97
N ILE A 116 4.01 6.70 -3.58
CA ILE A 116 2.79 7.49 -3.47
C ILE A 116 2.14 7.50 -4.85
N PHE A 117 0.98 6.87 -4.99
CA PHE A 117 0.21 6.81 -6.22
C PHE A 117 -1.03 7.68 -6.14
N ASN A 118 -1.14 8.68 -7.00
CA ASN A 118 -2.33 9.53 -7.11
C ASN A 118 -3.35 8.87 -8.04
N ILE A 119 -4.48 8.41 -7.49
CA ILE A 119 -5.49 7.64 -8.24
C ILE A 119 -6.25 8.46 -9.29
N THR A 120 -6.22 9.79 -9.16
CA THR A 120 -6.92 10.72 -10.04
C THR A 120 -6.07 11.06 -11.27
N THR A 121 -4.78 11.32 -11.08
CA THR A 121 -3.83 11.64 -12.16
C THR A 121 -3.12 10.42 -12.74
N LEU A 122 -3.21 9.27 -12.06
CA LEU A 122 -2.52 8.01 -12.38
C LEU A 122 -0.99 8.12 -12.39
N LYS A 123 -0.46 9.08 -11.64
CA LYS A 123 0.98 9.24 -11.44
C LYS A 123 1.41 8.60 -10.13
N ASP A 124 2.52 7.88 -10.17
CA ASP A 124 3.25 7.42 -9.00
C ASP A 124 4.61 8.11 -8.88
N GLU A 125 5.05 8.24 -7.63
CA GLU A 125 6.41 8.64 -7.30
C GLU A 125 6.97 7.69 -6.24
N GLU A 126 8.21 7.23 -6.46
CA GLU A 126 8.95 6.47 -5.47
C GLU A 126 9.63 7.43 -4.49
N ILE A 127 9.39 7.22 -3.20
CA ILE A 127 10.06 7.97 -2.16
C ILE A 127 11.34 7.23 -1.77
N LEU A 128 12.46 7.77 -2.24
CA LEU A 128 13.79 7.29 -1.87
C LEU A 128 14.20 7.88 -0.52
N ILE A 129 14.65 7.01 0.37
CA ILE A 129 15.23 7.32 1.68
C ILE A 129 16.43 6.39 1.88
N ASN A 130 17.51 6.90 2.46
CA ASN A 130 18.68 6.08 2.79
C ASN A 130 18.39 5.22 4.05
N ALA A 131 17.61 4.16 3.87
CA ALA A 131 17.26 3.20 4.90
C ALA A 131 17.01 1.80 4.33
N LEU A 132 17.45 0.76 5.03
CA LEU A 132 17.19 -0.63 4.69
C LEU A 132 15.74 -1.03 5.02
N THR A 133 15.29 -0.59 6.19
CA THR A 133 13.94 -0.83 6.72
C THR A 133 13.31 0.53 6.99
N ILE A 134 12.18 0.79 6.35
CA ILE A 134 11.46 2.04 6.41
C ILE A 134 10.33 1.91 7.44
N GLN A 135 10.48 2.55 8.59
CA GLN A 135 9.37 2.77 9.51
C GLN A 135 8.47 3.89 8.99
N VAL A 136 7.16 3.75 9.23
CA VAL A 136 6.16 4.69 8.73
C VAL A 136 5.25 5.11 9.87
N LYS A 137 5.07 6.42 10.07
CA LYS A 137 4.06 6.99 10.97
C LYS A 137 3.24 8.00 10.20
N ILE A 138 1.92 7.92 10.32
CA ILE A 138 0.99 8.85 9.67
C ILE A 138 0.26 9.64 10.75
N ILE A 139 0.30 10.96 10.64
CA ILE A 139 -0.39 11.89 11.53
C ILE A 139 -1.06 12.95 10.65
N GLU A 140 -2.38 12.94 10.59
CA GLU A 140 -3.16 13.83 9.72
C GLU A 140 -2.69 13.74 8.26
N ASN A 141 -2.12 14.82 7.73
CA ASN A 141 -1.57 14.89 6.37
C ASN A 141 -0.05 14.73 6.31
N GLU A 142 0.60 14.46 7.45
CA GLU A 142 2.04 14.25 7.54
C GLU A 142 2.35 12.75 7.56
N LEU A 143 3.23 12.32 6.65
CA LEU A 143 3.83 10.99 6.61
C LEU A 143 5.28 11.12 7.08
N PHE A 144 5.59 10.52 8.21
CA PHE A 144 6.96 10.41 8.73
C PHE A 144 7.54 9.06 8.32
N LEU A 145 8.73 9.12 7.74
CA LEU A 145 9.52 7.97 7.35
C LEU A 145 10.83 8.01 8.13
N GLY A 146 11.23 6.87 8.67
CA GLY A 146 12.49 6.74 9.38
C GLY A 146 13.17 5.43 9.06
N GLY A 147 14.48 5.44 8.98
CA GLY A 147 15.24 4.20 9.04
C GLY A 147 15.20 3.57 10.42
N PHE A 148 15.37 2.25 10.46
CA PHE A 148 15.40 1.48 11.71
C PHE A 148 16.80 1.49 12.35
N TYR A 149 17.86 1.62 11.56
CA TYR A 149 19.24 1.57 12.05
C TYR A 149 19.81 2.95 12.35
N HIS A 150 20.84 2.98 13.20
CA HIS A 150 21.60 4.19 13.48
C HIS A 150 22.21 4.76 12.18
N ASP A 151 22.20 6.09 12.06
CA ASP A 151 22.65 6.85 10.88
C ASP A 151 21.78 6.75 9.61
N GLU A 152 20.63 6.07 9.68
CA GLU A 152 19.65 6.11 8.59
C GLU A 152 18.82 7.40 8.60
N GLU A 153 18.29 7.77 7.43
CA GLU A 153 17.59 9.05 7.25
C GLU A 153 16.20 9.07 7.91
N PHE A 154 15.78 10.29 8.26
CA PHE A 154 14.38 10.61 8.57
C PHE A 154 13.85 11.63 7.58
N VAL A 155 12.64 11.37 7.08
CA VAL A 155 11.97 12.20 6.09
C VAL A 155 10.56 12.47 6.56
N LYS A 156 10.12 13.72 6.47
CA LYS A 156 8.71 14.09 6.55
C LYS A 156 8.19 14.35 5.14
N ILE A 157 7.02 13.83 4.84
CA ILE A 157 6.26 14.17 3.65
C ILE A 157 4.97 14.84 4.08
N THR A 158 4.74 16.06 3.61
CA THR A 158 3.47 16.77 3.81
C THR A 158 2.62 16.56 2.58
N MET A 159 1.44 15.95 2.77
CA MET A 159 0.53 15.62 1.69
C MET A 159 -0.49 16.75 1.48
N TYR A 160 -0.65 17.17 0.22
CA TYR A 160 -1.69 18.07 -0.23
C TYR A 160 -2.58 17.35 -1.27
N PRO A 161 -3.75 17.92 -1.64
CA PRO A 161 -4.64 17.27 -2.61
C PRO A 161 -4.03 17.04 -4.00
N ASP A 162 -3.12 17.92 -4.44
CA ASP A 162 -2.56 17.94 -5.79
C ASP A 162 -1.04 17.66 -5.87
N HIS A 163 -0.34 17.72 -4.74
CA HIS A 163 1.10 17.49 -4.65
C HIS A 163 1.49 17.05 -3.23
N PHE A 164 2.78 16.77 -3.04
CA PHE A 164 3.36 16.59 -1.72
C PHE A 164 4.73 17.25 -1.64
N GLU A 165 5.15 17.56 -0.43
CA GLU A 165 6.44 18.18 -0.15
C GLU A 165 7.28 17.26 0.73
N LYS A 166 8.53 17.03 0.32
CA LYS A 166 9.51 16.22 1.06
C LYS A 166 10.47 17.13 1.83
N GLU A 167 10.63 16.86 3.12
CA GLU A 167 11.59 17.53 4.01
C GLU A 167 12.46 16.47 4.71
N ASN A 168 13.78 16.65 4.70
CA ASN A 168 14.67 15.85 5.55
C ASN A 168 14.59 16.41 6.96
N ILE A 169 14.34 15.55 7.93
CA ILE A 169 14.24 15.89 9.35
C ILE A 169 15.30 15.12 10.14
N ASP A 170 15.49 15.50 11.40
CA ASP A 170 16.39 14.82 12.32
C ASP A 170 15.64 14.21 13.51
N GLU A 171 16.37 13.46 14.33
CA GLU A 171 15.83 12.84 15.54
C GLU A 171 15.33 13.89 16.56
N ALA A 172 15.96 15.08 16.61
CA ALA A 172 15.54 16.16 17.49
C ALA A 172 14.14 16.69 17.12
N TYR A 173 13.83 16.80 15.83
CA TYR A 173 12.50 17.15 15.33
C TYR A 173 11.44 16.13 15.80
N LEU A 174 11.73 14.83 15.65
CA LEU A 174 10.83 13.76 16.08
C LEU A 174 10.55 13.84 17.60
N HIS A 175 11.59 14.03 18.41
CA HIS A 175 11.44 14.21 19.85
C HIS A 175 10.63 15.45 20.22
N GLN A 176 10.90 16.61 19.60
CA GLN A 176 10.16 17.84 19.87
C GLN A 176 8.66 17.69 19.56
N ARG A 177 8.32 16.88 18.55
CA ARG A 177 6.95 16.62 18.11
C ARG A 177 6.33 15.39 18.78
N ASN A 178 7.04 14.70 19.67
CA ASN A 178 6.63 13.45 20.32
C ASN A 178 6.22 12.36 19.30
N ILE A 179 6.97 12.25 18.20
CA ILE A 179 6.71 11.25 17.17
C ILE A 179 7.55 10.00 17.49
N THR A 180 6.86 8.87 17.61
CA THR A 180 7.49 7.55 17.75
C THR A 180 6.95 6.61 16.67
N PHE A 181 7.84 5.83 16.06
CA PHE A 181 7.48 4.75 15.17
C PHE A 181 7.04 3.53 15.99
N ASP A 182 5.98 2.85 15.53
CA ASP A 182 5.42 1.66 16.19
C ASP A 182 6.17 0.38 15.82
#